data_AF-A0A1J5R4F9-F1
#
_entry.id   AF-A0A1J5R4F9-F1
#
_cell.length_a   1.000
_cell.length_b   1.000
_cell.length_c   1.000
_cell.angle_alpha   90.00
_cell.angle_beta   90.00
_cell.angle_gamma   90.00
#
_symmetry.space_group_name_H-M   'P 1'
#
loop_
_entity.id
_entity.type
_entity.pdbx_description
1 polymer ?
#
loop_
_entity_poly.entity_id
_entity_poly.type
_entity_poly.pdbx_seq_one_letter_code
_entity_poly.pdbx_strand_id
1 'polypeptide(L)' 'MTGTTFVCWRSTNPSAGWTIYQVDDEGKRAALASFKNYLDAARTLRQLRGASGPLNAMKPAFQ' A
#
# COMPACT_ATOMS: atom_id res chain seq x y z
N MET A 1 -8.33 5.85 16.89
CA MET A 1 -8.38 4.88 15.79
C MET A 1 -7.16 5.12 14.95
N THR A 2 -6.11 4.31 15.12
CA THR A 2 -4.85 4.44 14.39
C THR A 2 -5.06 4.02 12.94
N GLY A 3 -4.81 4.94 12.02
CA GLY A 3 -5.21 4.85 10.63
C GLY A 3 -4.17 4.10 9.81
N THR A 4 -4.09 2.79 9.97
CA THR A 4 -3.14 1.98 9.19
C THR A 4 -3.43 2.12 7.70
N THR A 5 -2.44 2.65 6.97
CA THR A 5 -2.58 2.91 5.54
C THR A 5 -1.77 1.92 4.73
N PHE A 6 -2.40 1.32 3.72
CA PHE A 6 -1.70 0.39 2.83
C PHE A 6 -1.44 1.05 1.48
N VAL A 7 -0.20 0.97 1.01
CA VAL A 7 0.21 1.45 -0.30
C VAL A 7 0.87 0.33 -1.10
N CYS A 8 0.62 0.31 -2.40
CA CYS A 8 1.32 -0.57 -3.32
C CYS A 8 2.35 0.29 -4.07
N TRP A 9 3.60 -0.16 -4.06
CA TRP A 9 4.71 0.55 -4.69
C TRP A 9 5.45 -0.40 -5.63
N ARG A 10 5.69 0.07 -6.86
CA ARG A 10 6.57 -0.62 -7.80
C ARG A 10 7.98 -0.13 -7.57
N SER A 11 8.91 -1.03 -7.33
CA SER A 11 10.32 -0.67 -7.31
C SER A 11 10.73 -0.11 -8.68
N THR A 12 11.62 0.88 -8.71
CA THR A 12 12.17 1.44 -9.96
C THR A 12 12.96 0.40 -10.76
N ASN A 13 13.40 -0.68 -10.09
CA ASN A 13 13.96 -1.84 -10.75
C ASN A 13 12.82 -2.70 -11.35
N PRO A 14 12.71 -2.82 -12.68
CA PRO A 14 11.62 -3.54 -13.33
C PRO A 14 11.55 -5.02 -12.94
N SER A 15 12.67 -5.60 -12.50
CA SER A 15 12.76 -6.99 -12.05
C SER A 15 12.29 -7.21 -10.60
N ALA A 16 12.15 -6.14 -9.81
CA ALA A 16 11.84 -6.23 -8.38
C ALA A 16 10.34 -6.33 -8.08
N GLY A 17 9.47 -6.17 -9.08
CA GLY A 17 8.03 -6.36 -8.93
C GLY A 17 7.33 -5.25 -8.12
N TRP A 18 6.23 -5.64 -7.48
CA TRP A 18 5.33 -4.79 -6.71
C TRP A 18 5.37 -5.18 -5.23
N THR A 19 5.54 -4.21 -4.34
CA THR A 19 5.55 -4.46 -2.90
C THR A 19 4.46 -3.66 -2.22
N ILE A 20 3.71 -4.33 -1.34
CA ILE A 20 2.72 -3.68 -0.48
C ILE A 20 3.43 -3.27 0.81
N TYR A 21 3.28 -2.00 1.16
CA TYR A 21 3.77 -1.43 2.39
C TYR A 21 2.60 -1.05 3.28
N GLN A 22 2.76 -1.35 4.57
CA GLN A 22 2.00 -0.73 5.63
C GLN A 22 2.69 0.58 6.00
N VAL A 23 1.92 1.65 6.07
CA VAL A 23 2.36 2.97 6.51
C VAL A 23 1.61 3.28 7.79
N ASP A 24 2.37 3.53 8.86
CA ASP A 24 1.81 4.00 10.12
C ASP A 24 1.55 5.52 10.10
N ASP A 25 0.90 6.03 11.15
CA ASP A 25 0.62 7.45 11.31
C ASP A 25 1.91 8.31 11.42
N GLU A 26 3.07 7.70 11.71
CA GLU A 26 4.39 8.34 11.76
C GLU A 26 5.08 8.37 10.37
N GLY A 27 4.46 7.77 9.35
CA GLY A 27 5.00 7.68 8.00
C GLY A 27 6.06 6.59 7.80
N LYS A 28 6.30 5.73 8.80
CA LYS A 28 7.21 4.58 8.65
C LYS A 28 6.55 3.51 7.81
N ARG A 29 7.35 2.92 6.92
CA ARG A 29 6.91 1.91 5.96
C ARG A 29 7.44 0.55 6.36
N ALA A 30 6.56 -0.40 6.56
CA ALA A 30 6.89 -1.81 6.74
C ALA A 30 6.44 -2.61 5.51
N ALA A 31 7.35 -3.36 4.89
CA ALA A 31 7.00 -4.22 3.78
C ALA A 31 6.19 -5.43 4.28
N LEU A 32 5.01 -5.66 3.70
CA LEU A 32 4.13 -6.78 4.07
C LEU A 32 4.26 -7.95 3.10
N ALA A 33 4.26 -7.65 1.80
CA ALA A 33 4.25 -8.67 0.77
C ALA A 33 4.82 -8.13 -0.55
N SER A 34 5.47 -9.00 -1.32
CA SER A 34 6.00 -8.71 -2.64
C SER A 34 5.40 -9.63 -3.68
N PHE A 35 5.12 -9.08 -4.85
CA PHE A 35 4.43 -9.74 -5.97
C PHE A 35 5.17 -9.46 -7.26
N LYS A 36 5.23 -10.45 -8.15
CA LYS A 36 5.78 -10.22 -9.51
C LYS A 36 4.80 -9.43 -10.38
N ASN A 37 3.50 -9.62 -10.19
CA ASN A 37 2.45 -9.03 -11.02
C ASN A 37 1.66 -7.96 -10.27
N TYR A 38 1.25 -6.92 -11.01
CA TYR A 38 0.42 -5.85 -10.49
C TYR A 38 -0.96 -6.33 -10.01
N LEU A 39 -1.58 -7.24 -10.78
CA LEU A 39 -2.94 -7.74 -10.51
C LEU A 39 -3.04 -8.44 -9.16
N ASP A 40 -2.04 -9.27 -8.82
CA ASP A 40 -1.98 -9.96 -7.52
C ASP A 40 -1.82 -8.95 -6.38
N ALA A 41 -0.89 -8.00 -6.53
CA ALA A 41 -0.69 -6.93 -5.54
C ALA A 41 -1.95 -6.06 -5.35
N ALA A 42 -2.63 -5.70 -6.44
CA ALA A 42 -3.84 -4.88 -6.40
C ALA A 42 -5.01 -5.61 -5.71
N ARG A 43 -5.15 -6.92 -5.93
CA ARG A 43 -6.17 -7.75 -5.27
C ARG A 43 -5.93 -7.81 -3.76
N THR A 44 -4.69 -8.05 -3.33
CA THR A 44 -4.33 -8.05 -1.92
C THR A 44 -4.51 -6.67 -1.29
N LEU A 45 -4.10 -5.60 -1.97
CA LEU A 45 -4.30 -4.23 -1.49
C LEU A 45 -5.80 -3.90 -1.28
N ARG A 46 -6.67 -4.35 -2.20
CA ARG A 46 -8.12 -4.17 -2.05
C ARG A 46 -8.69 -4.93 -0.86
N GLN A 47 -8.20 -6.14 -0.56
CA GLN A 47 -8.60 -6.89 0.63
C GLN A 47 -8.16 -6.18 1.91
N LEU A 48 -6.92 -5.67 1.94
CA LEU A 48 -6.37 -4.92 3.07
C LEU A 48 -7.13 -3.60 3.30
N ARG A 49 -7.47 -2.87 2.23
CA ARG A 49 -8.28 -1.64 2.32
C ARG A 49 -9.75 -1.89 2.63
N GLY A 50 -10.31 -3.00 2.13
CA GLY A 50 -11.65 -3.45 2.51
C GLY A 50 -11.76 -3.74 4.01
N ALA A 51 -10.66 -4.19 4.62
CA ALA A 51 -10.54 -4.35 6.06
C ALA A 51 -10.27 -3.03 6.82
N SER A 52 -9.80 -1.96 6.16
CA SER A 52 -9.44 -0.68 6.79
C SER A 52 -10.33 0.53 6.45
N GLY A 53 -11.50 0.32 5.84
CA GLY A 53 -12.49 1.38 5.62
C GLY A 53 -12.22 2.25 4.36
N PRO A 54 -13.24 3.02 3.92
CA PRO A 54 -13.24 3.68 2.62
C PRO A 54 -12.14 4.74 2.47
N LEU A 55 -11.46 4.67 1.33
CA LEU A 55 -10.34 5.47 0.82
C LEU A 55 -10.54 7.01 0.79
N ASN A 56 -11.70 7.54 1.19
CA ASN A 56 -12.04 8.96 1.02
C ASN A 56 -11.37 9.91 2.03
N ALA A 57 -10.54 9.40 2.96
CA ALA A 57 -9.90 10.23 3.98
C ALA A 57 -8.47 10.72 3.63
N MET A 58 -7.84 10.24 2.55
CA MET A 58 -6.49 10.66 2.19
C MET A 58 -6.48 11.66 1.03
N LYS A 59 -6.59 12.93 1.39
CA LYS A 59 -6.21 14.05 0.52
C LYS A 59 -4.71 13.90 0.19
N PRO A 60 -4.29 13.90 -1.09
CA PRO A 60 -2.88 13.90 -1.43
C PRO A 60 -2.27 15.24 -0.98
N ALA A 61 -1.47 15.22 0.09
CA ALA A 61 -0.61 16.34 0.44
C ALA A 61 0.68 16.23 -0.37
N PHE A 62 0.65 16.77 -1.59
CA PHE A 62 1.86 17.23 -2.27
C PHE A 62 1.74 18.75 -2.37
N GLN A 63 2.52 19.46 -1.53
CA GLN A 63 2.93 20.85 -1.74
C GLN A 63 4.16 20.85 -2.64
#